data_AF-A0A8C4XCF9-F1
#
_entry.id   AF-A0A8C4XCF9-F1
#
_cell.length_a   1.000
_cell.length_b   1.000
_cell.length_c   1.000
_cell.angle_alpha   90.00
_cell.angle_beta   90.00
_cell.angle_gamma   90.00
#
_symmetry.space_group_name_H-M   'P 1'
#
loop_
_entity.id
_entity.type
_entity.pdbx_description
1 polymer ?
#
loop_
_entity_poly.entity_id
_entity_poly.type
_entity_poly.pdbx_seq_one_letter_code
_entity_poly.pdbx_strand_id
1 'polypeptide(L)'
;MADKVNELKYFYGNITREDAEDYLRKSGMTDGLYLLRQSRNYLGGFALSVAYNREVYHYTIEREMNGTFIIAGGKSHDSPVEVCEYHSQESDGLVCLLRKPCNRPKGVEPKTGPFEDLKEHMIREYVKQTWRLHGDALEHAIISQKPQLEKLIATTAHEKMPWFHGDISRDESESRLLQGQRINGKFLLRQRDSNGSFALGLIHEGKVLHYRIDKDKTGKLSIPDGKKFDTLWQLVEHYSYKPDGLLRVLTEACPRPDLEMGSFDIVRPPVPSHHPRTQADIGSRSRSTAKLNPYERPEKTRNKNVSPEAMPMETEVYESPYADPEEMKPKTVHLDREQLILEKGELGSGNFGTVRKGIYCMTKSKKPVAVKILKNEDNDPAVKEEMLREANVMQQLDNPYIVRMIGICEAENLMLVMELAELGPLHKFLQKNMQITTKNITELVHQVSLGMKYLEENNFVHRDLAARNVLLVTQHYAKISDFGLSKALTVEENYYKAKGHGKWPVKWYAPECLNYFRFSSKSDVWSFGVLMWEAFSFGQKPYKGMKGNEVIQMIERGERMEAPHACPPEMYELMRLCWTYNSEQRPGFTPVELKLRGFYYDI
;
A
#
# COMPACT_ATOMS: atom_id res chain seq x y z
N MET A 1 -10.29 -18.30 -21.63
CA MET A 1 -9.64 -17.16 -22.35
C MET A 1 -8.28 -16.81 -21.75
N ALA A 2 -8.13 -16.80 -20.40
CA ALA A 2 -6.81 -16.72 -19.75
C ALA A 2 -5.87 -17.87 -20.18
N ASP A 3 -6.41 -19.05 -20.52
CA ASP A 3 -5.63 -20.22 -20.95
C ASP A 3 -4.80 -20.00 -22.22
N LYS A 4 -5.26 -19.14 -23.15
CA LYS A 4 -4.54 -18.85 -24.39
C LYS A 4 -3.29 -17.98 -24.18
N VAL A 5 -3.24 -17.19 -23.10
CA VAL A 5 -2.10 -16.29 -22.82
C VAL A 5 -0.89 -17.07 -22.32
N ASN A 6 -1.12 -18.16 -21.56
CA ASN A 6 -0.06 -19.04 -21.07
C ASN A 6 0.71 -19.73 -22.20
N GLU A 7 0.08 -19.93 -23.37
CA GLU A 7 0.71 -20.51 -24.55
C GLU A 7 1.65 -19.52 -25.29
N LEU A 8 1.48 -18.21 -25.09
CA LEU A 8 2.29 -17.19 -25.76
C LEU A 8 3.73 -17.28 -25.30
N LYS A 9 4.68 -17.47 -26.21
CA LYS A 9 6.12 -17.63 -25.86
C LYS A 9 6.75 -16.41 -25.20
N TYR A 10 6.16 -15.22 -25.32
CA TYR A 10 6.65 -13.95 -24.76
C TYR A 10 5.88 -13.51 -23.50
N PHE A 11 4.99 -14.35 -22.98
CA PHE A 11 4.29 -14.11 -21.71
C PHE A 11 5.03 -14.75 -20.53
N TYR A 12 5.38 -13.99 -19.50
CA TYR A 12 6.21 -14.51 -18.39
C TYR A 12 5.44 -14.84 -17.10
N GLY A 13 4.13 -14.60 -17.04
CA GLY A 13 3.37 -14.71 -15.79
C GLY A 13 3.71 -13.59 -14.80
N ASN A 14 3.57 -13.84 -13.49
CA ASN A 14 3.72 -12.87 -12.41
C ASN A 14 5.20 -12.61 -12.01
N ILE A 15 6.03 -12.19 -12.98
CA ILE A 15 7.42 -11.77 -12.74
C ILE A 15 7.51 -10.31 -12.29
N THR A 16 8.60 -9.94 -11.60
CA THR A 16 8.81 -8.55 -11.16
C THR A 16 9.21 -7.63 -12.32
N ARG A 17 9.18 -6.32 -12.07
CA ARG A 17 9.66 -5.30 -13.02
C ARG A 17 11.14 -5.53 -13.34
N GLU A 18 11.97 -5.80 -12.34
CA GLU A 18 13.41 -6.04 -12.50
C GLU A 18 13.69 -7.34 -13.28
N ASP A 19 12.93 -8.42 -13.01
CA ASP A 19 13.03 -9.66 -13.79
C ASP A 19 12.73 -9.40 -15.27
N ALA A 20 11.70 -8.61 -15.57
CA ALA A 20 11.34 -8.22 -16.93
C ALA A 20 12.45 -7.40 -17.62
N GLU A 21 13.00 -6.41 -16.92
CA GLU A 21 14.12 -5.62 -17.40
C GLU A 21 15.34 -6.50 -17.69
N ASP A 22 15.67 -7.44 -16.80
CA ASP A 22 16.79 -8.36 -16.97
C ASP A 22 16.61 -9.28 -18.18
N TYR A 23 15.39 -9.72 -18.49
CA TYR A 23 15.11 -10.49 -19.70
C TYR A 23 15.32 -9.67 -20.97
N LEU A 24 14.88 -8.40 -20.98
CA LEU A 24 15.09 -7.50 -22.11
C LEU A 24 16.58 -7.17 -22.28
N ARG A 25 17.32 -6.95 -21.17
CA ARG A 25 18.78 -6.77 -21.14
C ARG A 25 19.51 -7.96 -21.75
N LYS A 26 19.20 -9.17 -21.29
CA LYS A 26 19.79 -10.42 -21.82
C LYS A 26 19.45 -10.69 -23.27
N SER A 27 18.35 -10.11 -23.77
CA SER A 27 17.86 -10.27 -25.14
C SER A 27 18.30 -9.15 -26.08
N GLY A 28 19.14 -8.21 -25.60
CA GLY A 28 19.88 -7.26 -26.43
C GLY A 28 19.33 -5.82 -26.46
N MET A 29 18.23 -5.51 -25.77
CA MET A 29 17.70 -4.13 -25.63
C MET A 29 17.50 -3.38 -26.97
N THR A 30 17.12 -4.08 -28.04
CA THR A 30 16.80 -3.44 -29.32
C THR A 30 15.47 -2.70 -29.24
N ASP A 31 15.36 -1.54 -29.88
CA ASP A 31 14.13 -0.75 -29.89
C ASP A 31 12.93 -1.57 -30.39
N GLY A 32 11.84 -1.52 -29.61
CA GLY A 32 10.62 -2.29 -29.87
C GLY A 32 10.71 -3.77 -29.46
N LEU A 33 11.78 -4.19 -28.76
CA LEU A 33 11.82 -5.48 -28.07
C LEU A 33 10.85 -5.44 -26.88
N TYR A 34 9.98 -6.42 -26.73
CA TYR A 34 8.96 -6.39 -25.68
C TYR A 34 8.65 -7.75 -25.08
N LEU A 35 8.13 -7.77 -23.85
CA LEU A 35 7.52 -8.95 -23.25
C LEU A 35 6.21 -8.60 -22.54
N LEU A 36 5.37 -9.61 -22.37
CA LEU A 36 4.12 -9.53 -21.63
C LEU A 36 4.29 -10.23 -20.27
N ARG A 37 3.74 -9.66 -19.21
CA ARG A 37 3.71 -10.26 -17.87
C ARG A 37 2.36 -10.01 -17.22
N GLN A 38 2.03 -10.78 -16.20
CA GLN A 38 0.83 -10.56 -15.41
C GLN A 38 1.00 -9.27 -14.60
N SER A 39 -0.08 -8.50 -14.46
CA SER A 39 -0.05 -7.36 -13.56
C SER A 39 0.06 -7.84 -12.12
N ARG A 40 0.86 -7.13 -11.32
CA ARG A 40 0.99 -7.43 -9.87
C ARG A 40 -0.21 -6.90 -9.07
N ASN A 41 -1.14 -6.20 -9.71
CA ASN A 41 -2.47 -5.93 -9.14
C ASN A 41 -3.42 -7.13 -9.40
N TYR A 42 -4.25 -7.47 -8.42
CA TYR A 42 -5.11 -8.67 -8.48
C TYR A 42 -6.35 -8.50 -9.39
N LEU A 43 -6.33 -7.55 -10.33
CA LEU A 43 -7.48 -7.19 -11.15
C LEU A 43 -7.53 -7.99 -12.46
N GLY A 44 -6.75 -9.07 -12.58
CA GLY A 44 -6.70 -9.91 -13.78
C GLY A 44 -6.15 -9.17 -15.01
N GLY A 45 -5.41 -8.08 -14.80
CA GLY A 45 -4.74 -7.31 -15.85
C GLY A 45 -3.35 -7.85 -16.19
N PHE A 46 -2.70 -7.18 -17.14
CA PHE A 46 -1.35 -7.51 -17.62
C PHE A 46 -0.44 -6.29 -17.53
N ALA A 47 0.85 -6.48 -17.78
CA ALA A 47 1.79 -5.39 -18.01
C ALA A 47 2.66 -5.70 -19.22
N LEU A 48 2.84 -4.70 -20.08
CA LEU A 48 3.69 -4.73 -21.26
C LEU A 48 5.01 -4.03 -20.92
N SER A 49 6.14 -4.70 -21.12
CA SER A 49 7.47 -4.13 -20.89
C SER A 49 8.20 -4.01 -22.23
N VAL A 50 8.63 -2.80 -22.61
CA VAL A 50 9.15 -2.47 -23.94
C VAL A 50 10.52 -1.79 -23.82
N ALA A 51 11.51 -2.28 -24.56
CA ALA A 51 12.83 -1.64 -24.66
C ALA A 51 12.82 -0.56 -25.74
N TYR A 52 13.35 0.61 -25.40
CA TYR A 52 13.56 1.71 -26.34
C TYR A 52 14.70 2.60 -25.85
N ASN A 53 15.62 3.01 -26.72
CA ASN A 53 16.77 3.84 -26.37
C ASN A 53 17.60 3.28 -25.19
N ARG A 54 17.72 1.95 -25.09
CA ARG A 54 18.39 1.23 -24.00
C ARG A 54 17.76 1.38 -22.61
N GLU A 55 16.55 1.91 -22.53
CA GLU A 55 15.72 1.93 -21.33
C GLU A 55 14.53 0.96 -21.49
N VAL A 56 13.87 0.63 -20.38
CA VAL A 56 12.67 -0.20 -20.37
C VAL A 56 11.49 0.62 -19.89
N TYR A 57 10.42 0.61 -20.68
CA TYR A 57 9.16 1.28 -20.43
C TYR A 57 8.10 0.24 -20.08
N HIS A 58 7.34 0.48 -19.01
CA HIS A 58 6.31 -0.45 -18.54
C HIS A 58 4.93 0.19 -18.65
N TYR A 59 3.99 -0.55 -19.23
CA TYR A 59 2.62 -0.11 -19.45
C TYR A 59 1.66 -1.11 -18.80
N THR A 60 0.79 -0.62 -17.92
CA THR A 60 -0.28 -1.45 -17.35
C THR A 60 -1.40 -1.64 -18.36
N ILE A 61 -1.77 -2.90 -18.60
CA ILE A 61 -2.94 -3.29 -19.37
C ILE A 61 -4.05 -3.62 -18.36
N GLU A 62 -5.03 -2.72 -18.27
CA GLU A 62 -6.17 -2.83 -17.37
C GLU A 62 -7.25 -3.72 -18.01
N ARG A 63 -7.92 -4.55 -17.20
CA ARG A 63 -9.07 -5.34 -17.63
C ARG A 63 -10.36 -4.59 -17.26
N GLU A 64 -11.21 -4.36 -18.24
CA GLU A 64 -12.49 -3.67 -18.09
C GLU A 64 -13.60 -4.61 -17.61
N MET A 65 -14.72 -4.03 -17.13
CA MET A 65 -15.83 -4.80 -16.55
C MET A 65 -16.54 -5.72 -17.57
N ASN A 66 -16.61 -5.29 -18.83
CA ASN A 66 -17.10 -6.08 -19.96
C ASN A 66 -16.09 -7.18 -20.40
N GLY A 67 -14.90 -7.24 -19.79
CA GLY A 67 -13.88 -8.25 -20.04
C GLY A 67 -12.82 -7.91 -21.07
N THR A 68 -12.90 -6.73 -21.71
CA THR A 68 -11.88 -6.21 -22.65
C THR A 68 -10.65 -5.66 -21.92
N PHE A 69 -9.61 -5.30 -22.68
CA PHE A 69 -8.30 -4.90 -22.18
C PHE A 69 -7.85 -3.59 -22.82
N ILE A 70 -7.27 -2.70 -22.01
CA ILE A 70 -6.88 -1.35 -22.43
C ILE A 70 -5.58 -0.88 -21.76
N ILE A 71 -4.72 -0.19 -22.52
CA ILE A 71 -3.64 0.63 -21.97
C ILE A 71 -4.19 2.05 -21.78
N ALA A 72 -3.88 2.67 -20.65
CA ALA A 72 -4.41 3.97 -20.26
C ALA A 72 -4.44 5.00 -21.40
N GLY A 73 -5.63 5.48 -21.77
CA GLY A 73 -5.84 6.50 -22.80
C GLY A 73 -5.86 5.98 -24.25
N GLY A 74 -5.69 4.66 -24.45
CA GLY A 74 -5.73 4.02 -25.77
C GLY A 74 -7.06 3.34 -26.09
N LYS A 75 -7.03 2.45 -27.07
CA LYS A 75 -8.19 1.67 -27.52
C LYS A 75 -8.43 0.42 -26.65
N SER A 76 -9.69 0.00 -26.58
CA SER A 76 -10.11 -1.25 -25.94
C SER A 76 -10.01 -2.44 -26.91
N HIS A 77 -9.58 -3.59 -26.40
CA HIS A 77 -9.28 -4.81 -27.16
C HIS A 77 -9.88 -6.05 -26.49
N ASP A 78 -10.24 -7.09 -27.23
CA ASP A 78 -10.89 -8.28 -26.65
C ASP A 78 -9.91 -9.19 -25.91
N SER A 79 -8.60 -9.05 -26.17
CA SER A 79 -7.56 -9.85 -25.54
C SER A 79 -6.24 -9.09 -25.38
N PRO A 80 -5.38 -9.46 -24.41
CA PRO A 80 -4.02 -8.89 -24.30
C PRO A 80 -3.12 -9.21 -25.51
N VAL A 81 -3.48 -10.23 -26.29
CA VAL A 81 -2.81 -10.56 -27.56
C VAL A 81 -3.11 -9.48 -28.59
N GLU A 82 -4.38 -9.11 -28.74
CA GLU A 82 -4.81 -8.04 -29.65
C GLU A 82 -4.23 -6.68 -29.26
N VAL A 83 -4.06 -6.40 -27.96
CA VAL A 83 -3.32 -5.21 -27.50
C VAL A 83 -1.91 -5.21 -28.09
N CYS A 84 -1.19 -6.33 -28.02
CA CYS A 84 0.16 -6.44 -28.58
C CYS A 84 0.17 -6.36 -30.11
N GLU A 85 -0.80 -6.96 -30.79
CA GLU A 85 -0.92 -6.94 -32.25
C GLU A 85 -1.22 -5.53 -32.77
N TYR A 86 -2.17 -4.83 -32.15
CA TYR A 86 -2.47 -3.42 -32.45
C TYR A 86 -1.24 -2.54 -32.26
N HIS A 87 -0.56 -2.67 -31.12
CA HIS A 87 0.63 -1.86 -30.83
C HIS A 87 1.89 -2.24 -31.63
N SER A 88 1.84 -3.31 -32.42
CA SER A 88 2.86 -3.60 -33.43
C SER A 88 2.70 -2.75 -34.70
N GLN A 89 1.50 -2.18 -34.91
CA GLN A 89 1.15 -1.36 -36.07
C GLN A 89 0.98 0.13 -35.71
N GLU A 90 0.36 0.43 -34.56
CA GLU A 90 0.09 1.80 -34.08
C GLU A 90 0.60 2.00 -32.65
N SER A 91 1.40 3.04 -32.38
CA SER A 91 1.95 3.20 -31.03
C SER A 91 0.91 3.67 -30.03
N ASP A 92 -0.02 4.54 -30.43
CA ASP A 92 -1.16 5.02 -29.63
C ASP A 92 -0.79 5.32 -28.15
N GLY A 93 0.26 6.12 -27.96
CA GLY A 93 0.79 6.51 -26.65
C GLY A 93 1.97 5.68 -26.13
N LEU A 94 2.31 4.55 -26.75
CA LEU A 94 3.55 3.83 -26.46
C LEU A 94 4.78 4.57 -26.98
N VAL A 95 5.93 4.35 -26.32
CA VAL A 95 7.21 4.99 -26.65
C VAL A 95 7.70 4.62 -28.05
N CYS A 96 7.39 3.41 -28.51
CA CYS A 96 7.67 2.94 -29.87
C CYS A 96 6.72 1.80 -30.24
N LEU A 97 6.71 1.43 -31.53
CA LEU A 97 5.98 0.25 -32.01
C LEU A 97 6.61 -1.04 -31.47
N LEU A 98 5.76 -2.02 -31.18
CA LEU A 98 6.22 -3.37 -30.84
C LEU A 98 6.79 -4.04 -32.09
N ARG A 99 8.06 -4.46 -32.02
CA ARG A 99 8.79 -5.03 -33.16
C ARG A 99 9.13 -6.48 -32.97
N LYS A 100 9.67 -6.83 -31.80
CA LYS A 100 10.21 -8.16 -31.55
C LYS A 100 9.77 -8.68 -30.18
N PRO A 101 9.03 -9.80 -30.10
CA PRO A 101 8.76 -10.43 -28.82
C PRO A 101 10.04 -11.02 -28.22
N CYS A 102 10.30 -10.70 -26.97
CA CYS A 102 11.29 -11.33 -26.10
C CYS A 102 10.67 -12.63 -25.60
N ASN A 103 10.94 -13.73 -26.30
CA ASN A 103 10.43 -15.04 -25.93
C ASN A 103 11.16 -15.57 -24.68
N ARG A 104 10.43 -16.30 -23.84
CA ARG A 104 10.96 -17.05 -22.70
C ARG A 104 12.14 -17.94 -23.14
N PRO A 105 13.24 -17.95 -22.37
CA PRO A 105 14.32 -18.90 -22.60
C PRO A 105 13.83 -20.35 -22.48
N LYS A 106 14.56 -21.27 -23.12
CA LYS A 106 14.21 -22.70 -23.11
C LYS A 106 14.10 -23.22 -21.67
N GLY A 107 12.97 -23.85 -21.36
CA GLY A 107 12.69 -24.44 -20.04
C GLY A 107 12.12 -23.47 -19.00
N VAL A 108 11.96 -22.18 -19.33
CA VAL A 108 11.25 -21.22 -18.48
C VAL A 108 9.76 -21.26 -18.82
N GLU A 109 8.95 -21.64 -17.83
CA GLU A 109 7.50 -21.61 -17.93
C GLU A 109 6.94 -20.26 -17.46
N PRO A 110 5.72 -19.86 -17.88
CA PRO A 110 5.05 -18.71 -17.30
C PRO A 110 4.90 -18.91 -15.78
N LYS A 111 5.23 -17.88 -15.00
CA LYS A 111 5.01 -17.87 -13.55
C LYS A 111 3.51 -17.67 -13.25
N THR A 112 2.72 -18.69 -13.52
CA THR A 112 1.27 -18.74 -13.32
C THR A 112 0.93 -20.05 -12.62
N GLY A 113 0.25 -19.99 -11.48
CA GLY A 113 -0.08 -21.22 -10.76
C GLY A 113 -0.88 -21.01 -9.47
N PRO A 114 -1.32 -22.12 -8.83
CA PRO A 114 -2.17 -22.11 -7.63
C PRO A 114 -1.51 -21.45 -6.40
N PHE A 115 -0.21 -21.20 -6.48
CA PHE A 115 0.55 -20.48 -5.47
C PHE A 115 0.13 -19.01 -5.32
N GLU A 116 -0.33 -18.36 -6.39
CA GLU A 116 -0.73 -16.95 -6.33
C GLU A 116 -2.08 -16.76 -5.63
N ASP A 117 -3.06 -17.63 -5.91
CA ASP A 117 -4.36 -17.61 -5.23
C ASP A 117 -4.20 -17.95 -3.74
N LEU A 118 -3.32 -18.91 -3.42
CA LEU A 118 -2.97 -19.25 -2.05
C LEU A 118 -2.28 -18.08 -1.33
N LYS A 119 -1.41 -17.35 -2.02
CA LYS A 119 -0.67 -16.20 -1.46
C LYS A 119 -1.63 -15.12 -0.97
N GLU A 120 -2.68 -14.81 -1.74
CA GLU A 120 -3.71 -13.84 -1.32
C GLU A 120 -4.44 -14.30 -0.05
N HIS A 121 -4.91 -15.55 -0.03
CA HIS A 121 -5.58 -16.13 1.13
C HIS A 121 -4.70 -16.06 2.38
N MET A 122 -3.41 -16.39 2.23
CA MET A 122 -2.44 -16.34 3.32
C MET A 122 -2.17 -14.93 3.83
N ILE A 123 -2.06 -13.93 2.96
CA ILE A 123 -1.93 -12.52 3.37
C ILE A 123 -3.15 -12.10 4.20
N ARG A 124 -4.35 -12.43 3.71
CA ARG A 124 -5.60 -12.07 4.37
C ARG A 124 -5.72 -12.70 5.75
N GLU A 125 -5.46 -14.00 5.87
CA GLU A 125 -5.47 -14.69 7.16
C GLU A 125 -4.35 -14.20 8.09
N TYR A 126 -3.18 -13.90 7.54
CA TYR A 126 -2.07 -13.32 8.31
C TYR A 126 -2.48 -12.00 8.96
N VAL A 127 -3.11 -11.11 8.20
CA VAL A 127 -3.55 -9.80 8.72
C VAL A 127 -4.65 -9.97 9.77
N LYS A 128 -5.66 -10.80 9.48
CA LYS A 128 -6.74 -11.12 10.43
C LYS A 128 -6.20 -11.65 11.75
N GLN A 129 -5.25 -12.58 11.73
CA GLN A 129 -4.80 -13.23 12.96
C GLN A 129 -3.79 -12.38 13.73
N THR A 130 -2.91 -11.66 13.01
CA THR A 130 -1.86 -10.85 13.63
C THR A 130 -2.44 -9.60 14.30
N TRP A 131 -3.38 -8.92 13.63
CA TRP A 131 -3.95 -7.64 14.08
C TRP A 131 -5.43 -7.69 14.43
N ARG A 132 -6.13 -8.81 14.22
CA ARG A 132 -7.58 -8.95 14.50
C ARG A 132 -8.45 -7.97 13.71
N LEU A 133 -8.00 -7.62 12.50
CA LEU A 133 -8.71 -6.73 11.61
C LEU A 133 -9.81 -7.46 10.85
N HIS A 134 -10.93 -6.76 10.62
CA HIS A 134 -12.10 -7.24 9.90
C HIS A 134 -12.67 -6.12 9.02
N GLY A 135 -13.56 -6.46 8.08
CA GLY A 135 -14.26 -5.50 7.21
C GLY A 135 -13.30 -4.56 6.47
N ASP A 136 -13.68 -3.29 6.35
CA ASP A 136 -12.91 -2.30 5.59
C ASP A 136 -11.51 -2.07 6.17
N ALA A 137 -11.33 -2.16 7.49
CA ALA A 137 -10.01 -1.99 8.11
C ALA A 137 -9.01 -3.07 7.65
N LEU A 138 -9.50 -4.31 7.44
CA LEU A 138 -8.74 -5.41 6.86
C LEU A 138 -8.41 -5.13 5.39
N GLU A 139 -9.40 -4.73 4.58
CA GLU A 139 -9.18 -4.46 3.15
C GLU A 139 -8.17 -3.34 2.94
N HIS A 140 -8.29 -2.24 3.67
CA HIS A 140 -7.34 -1.12 3.60
C HIS A 140 -5.92 -1.55 3.97
N ALA A 141 -5.76 -2.41 4.99
CA ALA A 141 -4.45 -2.91 5.41
C ALA A 141 -3.81 -3.72 4.29
N ILE A 142 -4.57 -4.64 3.70
CA ILE A 142 -4.10 -5.47 2.59
C ILE A 142 -3.75 -4.58 1.39
N ILE A 143 -4.61 -3.64 1.01
CA ILE A 143 -4.38 -2.77 -0.14
C ILE A 143 -3.13 -1.90 0.04
N SER A 144 -2.93 -1.26 1.18
CA SER A 144 -1.76 -0.39 1.37
C SER A 144 -0.47 -1.18 1.60
N GLN A 145 -0.54 -2.32 2.29
CA GLN A 145 0.66 -3.01 2.79
C GLN A 145 0.96 -4.32 2.07
N LYS A 146 0.27 -4.63 0.95
CA LYS A 146 0.47 -5.85 0.18
C LYS A 146 1.96 -6.16 -0.07
N PRO A 147 2.81 -5.25 -0.62
CA PRO A 147 4.22 -5.58 -0.88
C PRO A 147 5.00 -6.02 0.37
N GLN A 148 4.74 -5.37 1.51
CA GLN A 148 5.36 -5.68 2.80
C GLN A 148 4.82 -7.00 3.35
N LEU A 149 3.52 -7.23 3.26
CA LEU A 149 2.85 -8.46 3.69
C LEU A 149 3.35 -9.67 2.88
N GLU A 150 3.54 -9.52 1.56
CA GLU A 150 4.13 -10.57 0.71
C GLU A 150 5.53 -10.97 1.20
N LYS A 151 6.36 -9.99 1.55
CA LYS A 151 7.71 -10.24 2.10
C LYS A 151 7.63 -10.94 3.45
N LEU A 152 6.67 -10.55 4.30
CA LEU A 152 6.48 -11.10 5.63
C LEU A 152 6.01 -12.56 5.58
N ILE A 153 4.96 -12.87 4.82
CA ILE A 153 4.49 -14.26 4.64
C ILE A 153 5.60 -15.15 4.04
N ALA A 154 6.41 -14.61 3.11
CA ALA A 154 7.49 -15.37 2.51
C ALA A 154 8.55 -15.80 3.54
N THR A 155 8.71 -15.07 4.64
CA THR A 155 9.69 -15.38 5.71
C THR A 155 9.17 -16.37 6.74
N THR A 156 7.87 -16.32 7.08
CA THR A 156 7.33 -17.08 8.23
C THR A 156 6.42 -18.23 7.82
N ALA A 157 5.90 -18.24 6.59
CA ALA A 157 4.77 -19.11 6.28
C ALA A 157 5.15 -20.51 5.77
N HIS A 158 6.43 -20.76 5.45
CA HIS A 158 6.87 -22.03 4.90
C HIS A 158 6.50 -23.24 5.79
N GLU A 159 6.51 -23.09 7.12
CA GLU A 159 6.13 -24.15 8.07
C GLU A 159 4.66 -24.61 7.95
N LYS A 160 3.80 -23.73 7.44
CA LYS A 160 2.36 -23.95 7.26
C LYS A 160 2.00 -24.34 5.84
N MET A 161 2.98 -24.43 4.95
CA MET A 161 2.71 -24.75 3.56
C MET A 161 2.47 -26.24 3.34
N PRO A 162 1.54 -26.60 2.44
CA PRO A 162 1.24 -28.00 2.15
C PRO A 162 2.48 -28.75 1.65
N TRP A 163 3.37 -28.07 0.93
CA TRP A 163 4.62 -28.63 0.43
C TRP A 163 5.72 -28.77 1.49
N PHE A 164 5.58 -28.25 2.71
CA PHE A 164 6.59 -28.38 3.76
C PHE A 164 6.19 -29.42 4.82
N HIS A 165 6.96 -30.51 4.87
CA HIS A 165 6.64 -31.68 5.67
C HIS A 165 7.37 -31.73 7.01
N GLY A 166 8.14 -30.69 7.37
CA GLY A 166 8.91 -30.68 8.60
C GLY A 166 10.02 -31.74 8.61
N ASP A 167 10.31 -32.30 9.77
CA ASP A 167 11.39 -33.27 10.00
C ASP A 167 10.95 -34.71 9.71
N ILE A 168 10.65 -35.01 8.45
CA ILE A 168 10.40 -36.38 7.98
C ILE A 168 11.67 -37.02 7.40
N SER A 169 11.74 -38.34 7.47
CA SER A 169 12.87 -39.09 6.91
C SER A 169 12.88 -39.06 5.37
N ARG A 170 14.02 -39.44 4.77
CA ARG A 170 14.12 -39.57 3.31
C ARG A 170 13.14 -40.60 2.78
N ASP A 171 13.10 -41.79 3.38
CA ASP A 171 12.26 -42.90 2.92
C ASP A 171 10.77 -42.58 3.07
N GLU A 172 10.40 -41.86 4.13
CA GLU A 172 9.05 -41.35 4.29
C GLU A 172 8.68 -40.30 3.24
N SER A 173 9.61 -39.40 2.90
CA SER A 173 9.38 -38.44 1.81
C SER A 173 9.21 -39.10 0.44
N GLU A 174 9.99 -40.14 0.15
CA GLU A 174 9.85 -40.94 -1.07
C GLU A 174 8.48 -41.64 -1.11
N SER A 175 8.09 -42.25 0.02
CA SER A 175 6.80 -42.94 0.17
C SER A 175 5.61 -42.01 -0.07
N ARG A 176 5.63 -40.81 0.55
CA ARG A 176 4.56 -39.81 0.38
C ARG A 176 4.47 -39.29 -1.06
N LEU A 177 5.61 -39.04 -1.71
CA LEU A 177 5.63 -38.59 -3.11
C LEU A 177 5.06 -39.65 -4.05
N LEU A 178 5.46 -40.91 -3.87
CA LEU A 178 5.03 -42.04 -4.70
C LEU A 178 3.58 -42.48 -4.46
N GLN A 179 2.95 -42.00 -3.38
CA GLN A 179 1.54 -42.24 -3.08
C GLN A 179 0.63 -41.42 -4.01
N GLY A 180 -0.39 -42.08 -4.57
CA GLY A 180 -1.34 -41.45 -5.49
C GLY A 180 -0.79 -41.25 -6.90
N GLN A 181 -1.20 -40.18 -7.58
CA GLN A 181 -0.77 -39.89 -8.94
C GLN A 181 0.69 -39.42 -8.97
N ARG A 182 1.51 -40.03 -9.83
CA ARG A 182 2.94 -39.73 -10.01
C ARG A 182 3.15 -38.62 -11.03
N ILE A 183 2.56 -37.47 -10.73
CA ILE A 183 2.59 -36.32 -11.62
C ILE A 183 4.01 -35.78 -11.69
N ASN A 184 4.41 -35.49 -12.91
CA ASN A 184 5.73 -35.01 -13.26
C ASN A 184 5.89 -33.58 -12.70
N GLY A 185 6.84 -33.36 -11.79
CA GLY A 185 7.00 -32.10 -11.05
C GLY A 185 6.35 -32.08 -9.66
N LYS A 186 5.62 -33.14 -9.26
CA LYS A 186 5.09 -33.27 -7.90
C LYS A 186 6.24 -33.24 -6.89
N PHE A 187 6.12 -32.44 -5.84
CA PHE A 187 7.24 -32.16 -4.95
C PHE A 187 6.86 -31.98 -3.48
N LEU A 188 7.85 -32.11 -2.61
CA LEU A 188 7.76 -31.68 -1.20
C LEU A 188 9.13 -31.25 -0.68
N LEU A 189 9.13 -30.44 0.36
CA LEU A 189 10.32 -30.07 1.12
C LEU A 189 10.26 -30.68 2.52
N ARG A 190 11.42 -31.08 3.01
CA ARG A 190 11.61 -31.57 4.38
C ARG A 190 12.85 -30.96 5.00
N GLN A 191 12.85 -30.85 6.31
CA GLN A 191 14.02 -30.52 7.10
C GLN A 191 14.96 -31.73 7.13
N ARG A 192 16.27 -31.48 7.09
CA ARG A 192 17.31 -32.53 7.22
C ARG A 192 18.01 -32.47 8.56
N ASP A 193 18.14 -31.27 9.12
CA ASP A 193 18.80 -31.02 10.40
C ASP A 193 18.27 -29.73 11.05
N SER A 194 18.62 -29.53 12.32
CA SER A 194 18.29 -28.33 13.10
C SER A 194 19.10 -27.09 12.70
N ASN A 195 20.10 -27.23 11.82
CA ASN A 195 21.00 -26.15 11.41
C ASN A 195 20.52 -25.45 10.12
N GLY A 196 19.28 -25.71 9.70
CA GLY A 196 18.66 -25.05 8.55
C GLY A 196 19.08 -25.63 7.20
N SER A 197 19.45 -26.91 7.14
CA SER A 197 19.53 -27.65 5.86
C SER A 197 18.25 -28.43 5.59
N PHE A 198 17.87 -28.47 4.31
CA PHE A 198 16.60 -29.01 3.82
C PHE A 198 16.84 -29.94 2.63
N ALA A 199 15.83 -30.74 2.28
CA ALA A 199 15.79 -31.52 1.05
C ALA A 199 14.50 -31.25 0.29
N LEU A 200 14.64 -31.03 -1.01
CA LEU A 200 13.55 -31.00 -1.98
C LEU A 200 13.44 -32.38 -2.63
N GLY A 201 12.32 -33.08 -2.42
CA GLY A 201 11.95 -34.27 -3.16
C GLY A 201 11.09 -33.89 -4.37
N LEU A 202 11.43 -34.39 -5.56
CA LEU A 202 10.79 -34.04 -6.83
C LEU A 202 10.54 -35.28 -7.68
N ILE A 203 9.32 -35.47 -8.17
CA ILE A 203 9.01 -36.55 -9.11
C ILE A 203 9.38 -36.16 -10.53
N HIS A 204 10.15 -37.03 -11.19
CA HIS A 204 10.37 -36.98 -12.63
C HIS A 204 10.31 -38.38 -13.23
N GLU A 205 9.47 -38.56 -14.26
CA GLU A 205 9.32 -39.84 -14.99
C GLU A 205 9.07 -41.03 -14.03
N GLY A 206 8.24 -40.78 -13.02
CA GLY A 206 7.88 -41.78 -12.01
C GLY A 206 8.94 -42.08 -10.95
N LYS A 207 10.10 -41.42 -10.99
CA LYS A 207 11.19 -41.53 -10.01
C LYS A 207 11.26 -40.31 -9.10
N VAL A 208 11.68 -40.50 -7.86
CA VAL A 208 11.91 -39.41 -6.91
C VAL A 208 13.37 -38.96 -6.97
N LEU A 209 13.59 -37.66 -7.17
CA LEU A 209 14.88 -37.00 -7.12
C LEU A 209 14.99 -36.21 -5.81
N HIS A 210 16.16 -36.24 -5.18
CA HIS A 210 16.43 -35.49 -3.95
C HIS A 210 17.50 -34.42 -4.18
N TYR A 211 17.10 -33.16 -4.06
CA TYR A 211 17.99 -32.01 -4.10
C TYR A 211 18.26 -31.53 -2.68
N ARG A 212 19.53 -31.36 -2.34
CA ARG A 212 19.93 -30.76 -1.07
C ARG A 212 19.76 -29.25 -1.17
N ILE A 213 19.26 -28.64 -0.10
CA ILE A 213 19.18 -27.18 0.05
C ILE A 213 19.94 -26.83 1.31
N ASP A 214 21.02 -26.08 1.16
CA ASP A 214 21.90 -25.70 2.26
C ASP A 214 21.82 -24.20 2.52
N LYS A 215 22.00 -23.82 3.79
CA LYS A 215 22.09 -22.43 4.21
C LYS A 215 23.56 -21.99 4.22
N ASP A 216 23.88 -20.92 3.51
CA ASP A 216 25.23 -20.37 3.49
C ASP A 216 25.53 -19.50 4.72
N LYS A 217 26.77 -19.01 4.83
CA LYS A 217 27.22 -18.15 5.93
C LYS A 217 26.46 -16.82 6.03
N THR A 218 25.82 -16.39 4.94
CA THR A 218 25.00 -15.18 4.89
C THR A 218 23.54 -15.44 5.26
N GLY A 219 23.20 -16.70 5.54
CA GLY A 219 21.85 -17.13 5.87
C GLY A 219 20.96 -17.42 4.65
N LYS A 220 21.51 -17.36 3.43
CA LYS A 220 20.77 -17.62 2.20
C LYS A 220 20.71 -19.12 1.88
N LEU A 221 19.61 -19.56 1.31
CA LEU A 221 19.29 -20.94 0.95
C LEU A 221 19.53 -21.16 -0.55
N SER A 222 20.16 -22.28 -0.91
CA SER A 222 20.34 -22.66 -2.32
C SER A 222 20.50 -24.16 -2.49
N ILE A 223 20.16 -24.67 -3.67
CA ILE A 223 20.67 -25.98 -4.13
C ILE A 223 22.16 -25.85 -4.51
N PRO A 224 22.92 -26.95 -4.64
CA PRO A 224 24.31 -26.90 -5.11
C PRO A 224 24.42 -26.13 -6.44
N ASP A 225 25.32 -25.15 -6.48
CA ASP A 225 25.59 -24.27 -7.63
C ASP A 225 24.37 -23.47 -8.15
N GLY A 226 23.28 -23.44 -7.38
CA GLY A 226 22.04 -22.77 -7.74
C GLY A 226 21.95 -21.32 -7.27
N LYS A 227 20.86 -20.66 -7.66
CA LYS A 227 20.51 -19.31 -7.17
C LYS A 227 20.30 -19.33 -5.66
N LYS A 228 20.66 -18.22 -5.00
CA LYS A 228 20.52 -18.02 -3.56
C LYS A 228 19.22 -17.26 -3.24
N PHE A 229 18.53 -17.72 -2.21
CA PHE A 229 17.23 -17.20 -1.75
C PHE A 229 17.27 -16.86 -0.27
N ASP A 230 16.47 -15.90 0.19
CA ASP A 230 16.39 -15.58 1.62
C ASP A 230 15.45 -16.54 2.36
N THR A 231 14.48 -17.15 1.66
CA THR A 231 13.47 -18.01 2.28
C THR A 231 13.15 -19.24 1.42
N LEU A 232 12.63 -20.30 2.06
CA LEU A 232 12.14 -21.49 1.35
C LEU A 232 10.97 -21.16 0.41
N TRP A 233 10.15 -20.18 0.78
CA TRP A 233 9.06 -19.70 -0.09
C TRP A 233 9.60 -19.19 -1.42
N GLN A 234 10.57 -18.26 -1.37
CA GLN A 234 11.19 -17.69 -2.58
C GLN A 234 11.86 -18.77 -3.44
N LEU A 235 12.44 -19.79 -2.79
CA LEU A 235 13.06 -20.93 -3.47
C LEU A 235 12.00 -21.75 -4.22
N VAL A 236 10.90 -22.13 -3.57
CA VAL A 236 9.80 -22.89 -4.19
C VAL A 236 9.15 -22.08 -5.30
N GLU A 237 8.92 -20.79 -5.07
CA GLU A 237 8.37 -19.86 -6.06
C GLU A 237 9.29 -19.69 -7.27
N HIS A 238 10.61 -19.72 -7.11
CA HIS A 238 11.54 -19.68 -8.24
C HIS A 238 11.50 -20.98 -9.03
N TYR A 239 11.61 -22.11 -8.33
CA TYR A 239 11.70 -23.41 -8.99
C TYR A 239 10.38 -23.90 -9.59
N SER A 240 9.25 -23.27 -9.29
CA SER A 240 7.96 -23.58 -9.92
C SER A 240 7.86 -23.11 -11.38
N TYR A 241 8.73 -22.21 -11.83
CA TYR A 241 8.73 -21.72 -13.21
C TYR A 241 10.11 -21.68 -13.88
N LYS A 242 11.20 -21.72 -13.10
CA LYS A 242 12.58 -21.85 -13.58
C LYS A 242 13.22 -23.13 -13.03
N PRO A 243 13.62 -24.10 -13.87
CA PRO A 243 14.25 -25.31 -13.37
C PRO A 243 15.65 -25.04 -12.79
N ASP A 244 16.46 -24.16 -13.40
CA ASP A 244 17.77 -23.66 -12.89
C ASP A 244 18.59 -24.67 -12.05
N GLY A 245 18.93 -25.82 -12.64
CA GLY A 245 19.70 -26.89 -11.98
C GLY A 245 18.83 -28.06 -11.49
N LEU A 246 17.53 -27.87 -11.36
CA LEU A 246 16.55 -28.96 -11.30
C LEU A 246 16.34 -29.57 -12.68
N LEU A 247 15.91 -30.83 -12.71
CA LEU A 247 15.60 -31.51 -13.96
C LEU A 247 14.31 -31.00 -14.60
N ARG A 248 13.41 -30.42 -13.79
CA ARG A 248 12.16 -29.78 -14.20
C ARG A 248 11.66 -28.82 -13.14
N VAL A 249 10.69 -28.00 -13.52
CA VAL A 249 9.98 -27.11 -12.60
C VAL A 249 9.12 -27.89 -11.60
N LEU A 250 8.90 -27.28 -10.45
CA LEU A 250 7.96 -27.73 -9.43
C LEU A 250 6.53 -27.48 -9.90
N THR A 251 5.62 -28.45 -9.74
CA THR A 251 4.23 -28.32 -10.18
C THR A 251 3.26 -28.45 -9.00
N GLU A 252 2.92 -29.67 -8.62
CA GLU A 252 1.95 -29.95 -7.56
C GLU A 252 2.64 -30.21 -6.22
N ALA A 253 2.20 -29.52 -5.17
CA ALA A 253 2.64 -29.82 -3.82
C ALA A 253 2.08 -31.18 -3.38
N CYS A 254 2.94 -32.06 -2.87
CA CYS A 254 2.48 -33.25 -2.18
C CYS A 254 1.68 -32.81 -0.95
N PRO A 255 0.44 -33.29 -0.76
CA PRO A 255 -0.33 -32.92 0.42
C PRO A 255 0.31 -33.48 1.69
N ARG A 256 0.28 -32.68 2.75
CA ARG A 256 0.72 -33.09 4.08
C ARG A 256 -0.45 -33.74 4.83
N PRO A 257 -0.32 -35.00 5.30
CA PRO A 257 -1.41 -35.74 5.96
C PRO A 257 -2.00 -35.04 7.19
N ASP A 258 -1.20 -34.25 7.91
CA ASP A 258 -1.58 -33.59 9.17
C ASP A 258 -2.11 -32.16 8.96
N LEU A 259 -2.20 -31.68 7.72
CA LEU A 259 -2.78 -30.39 7.38
C LEU A 259 -4.12 -30.62 6.68
N GLU A 260 -5.23 -30.39 7.39
CA GLU A 260 -6.52 -30.20 6.74
C GLU A 260 -6.48 -28.87 5.97
N MET A 261 -6.73 -28.93 4.65
CA MET A 261 -6.92 -27.71 3.86
C MET A 261 -8.17 -26.97 4.37
N GLY A 262 -7.94 -26.02 5.28
CA GLY A 262 -9.01 -25.26 5.94
C GLY A 262 -8.62 -24.68 7.30
N SER A 263 -7.60 -25.21 7.98
CA SER A 263 -7.14 -24.72 9.30
C SER A 263 -5.80 -23.98 9.19
N PHE A 264 -5.81 -22.82 8.52
CA PHE A 264 -4.67 -21.90 8.52
C PHE A 264 -4.59 -21.13 9.85
N ASP A 265 -4.44 -21.81 10.98
CA ASP A 265 -4.06 -21.14 12.24
C ASP A 265 -2.58 -20.75 12.12
N ILE A 266 -2.31 -19.53 11.64
CA ILE A 266 -1.00 -18.88 11.67
C ILE A 266 -0.74 -18.53 13.14
N VAL A 267 -0.14 -19.48 13.85
CA VAL A 267 0.45 -19.22 15.16
C VAL A 267 1.40 -18.04 15.00
N ARG A 268 1.17 -17.03 15.85
CA ARG A 268 1.90 -15.75 15.91
C ARG A 268 3.40 -15.96 15.63
N PRO A 269 3.96 -15.45 14.51
CA PRO A 269 5.38 -15.60 14.26
C PRO A 269 6.19 -14.89 15.34
N PRO A 270 7.39 -15.41 15.70
CA PRO A 270 8.32 -14.63 16.50
C PRO A 270 8.70 -13.39 15.69
N VAL A 271 8.51 -12.24 16.31
CA VAL A 271 8.84 -10.95 15.71
C VAL A 271 10.37 -10.89 15.52
N PRO A 272 10.91 -10.31 14.43
CA PRO A 272 12.35 -10.28 14.16
C PRO A 272 13.19 -9.90 15.39
N SER A 273 14.41 -10.41 15.50
CA SER A 273 15.30 -10.20 16.65
C SER A 273 15.60 -8.72 16.98
N HIS A 274 15.41 -7.82 16.01
CA HIS A 274 15.53 -6.36 16.16
C HIS A 274 14.20 -5.65 16.50
N HIS A 275 13.14 -6.40 16.74
CA HIS A 275 11.85 -5.87 17.13
C HIS A 275 11.85 -5.48 18.62
N PRO A 276 11.21 -4.38 19.05
CA PRO A 276 11.17 -3.91 20.45
C PRO A 276 10.51 -4.87 21.47
N ARG A 277 10.23 -6.12 21.09
CA ARG A 277 9.74 -7.18 21.97
C ARG A 277 10.83 -8.10 22.51
N THR A 278 12.02 -8.16 21.90
CA THR A 278 13.09 -9.09 22.32
C THR A 278 14.06 -8.51 23.35
N GLN A 279 14.05 -7.20 23.62
CA GLN A 279 14.96 -6.58 24.60
C GLN A 279 14.47 -6.59 26.06
N ALA A 280 13.42 -7.33 26.39
CA ALA A 280 12.88 -7.38 27.77
C ALA A 280 13.28 -8.62 28.60
N ASP A 281 13.91 -9.65 28.01
CA ASP A 281 14.19 -10.92 28.72
C ASP A 281 15.68 -11.28 28.80
N ILE A 282 16.51 -10.35 29.27
CA ILE A 282 17.81 -10.71 29.84
C ILE A 282 17.93 -10.07 31.22
N GLY A 283 17.34 -10.75 32.21
CA GLY A 283 17.41 -10.38 33.62
C GLY A 283 17.38 -11.61 34.53
N SER A 284 18.57 -12.08 34.90
CA SER A 284 18.92 -12.82 36.12
C SER A 284 17.91 -13.83 36.71
N ARG A 285 18.29 -15.11 36.62
CA ARG A 285 17.76 -16.23 37.42
C ARG A 285 17.73 -15.88 38.92
N SER A 286 16.55 -15.98 39.54
CA SER A 286 16.41 -16.29 40.98
C SER A 286 15.16 -17.14 41.21
N ARG A 287 15.32 -18.23 41.97
CA ARG A 287 14.26 -19.15 42.37
C ARG A 287 13.41 -18.50 43.48
N SER A 288 12.09 -18.43 43.30
CA SER A 288 11.18 -18.58 44.43
C SER A 288 9.83 -19.14 44.00
N THR A 289 9.32 -20.04 44.84
CA THR A 289 8.05 -20.75 44.74
C THR A 289 6.94 -19.90 45.35
N ALA A 290 5.93 -19.50 44.57
CA ALA A 290 4.64 -19.07 45.11
C ALA A 290 3.53 -19.24 44.06
N LYS A 291 2.46 -19.94 44.45
CA LYS A 291 1.22 -20.13 43.70
C LYS A 291 0.49 -18.78 43.55
N LEU A 292 0.03 -18.43 42.35
CA LEU A 292 -0.85 -17.30 42.09
C LEU A 292 -1.96 -17.68 41.08
N ASN A 293 -3.11 -17.04 41.29
CA ASN A 293 -4.49 -17.34 40.85
C ASN A 293 -4.72 -17.50 39.33
N PRO A 294 -5.72 -18.30 38.88
CA PRO A 294 -6.06 -18.45 37.46
C PRO A 294 -7.06 -17.41 36.91
N TYR A 295 -7.34 -16.32 37.62
CA TYR A 295 -8.24 -15.25 37.15
C TYR A 295 -7.65 -13.86 37.41
N GLU A 296 -6.58 -13.51 36.69
CA GLU A 296 -6.17 -12.13 36.49
C GLU A 296 -6.02 -11.86 34.99
N ARG A 297 -6.84 -10.92 34.48
CA ARG A 297 -6.69 -10.36 33.14
C ARG A 297 -5.40 -9.50 33.14
N PRO A 298 -4.46 -9.68 32.20
CA PRO A 298 -3.35 -8.74 32.09
C PRO A 298 -3.85 -7.45 31.45
N GLU A 299 -3.96 -6.39 32.25
CA GLU A 299 -4.05 -5.01 31.75
C GLU A 299 -2.83 -4.73 30.86
N LYS A 300 -3.08 -4.38 29.59
CA LYS A 300 -2.04 -3.91 28.68
C LYS A 300 -2.02 -2.38 28.70
N THR A 301 -1.21 -1.81 29.57
CA THR A 301 -0.70 -0.45 29.37
C THR A 301 0.33 -0.47 28.23
N ARG A 302 -0.15 -0.36 26.99
CA ARG A 302 0.69 -0.14 25.81
C ARG A 302 1.11 1.33 25.78
N ASN A 303 2.22 1.65 26.43
CA ASN A 303 3.02 2.83 26.07
C ASN A 303 4.40 2.35 25.67
N LYS A 304 4.49 1.72 24.49
CA LYS A 304 5.76 1.46 23.82
C LYS A 304 5.91 2.51 22.73
N ASN A 305 6.99 3.29 22.77
CA ASN A 305 7.39 4.15 21.64
C ASN A 305 7.35 3.29 20.37
N VAL A 306 6.40 3.58 19.49
CA VAL A 306 6.22 2.88 18.23
C VAL A 306 7.47 3.14 17.39
N SER A 307 8.02 2.10 16.76
CA SER A 307 9.17 2.28 15.87
C SER A 307 8.81 3.28 14.77
N PRO A 308 9.70 4.23 14.41
CA PRO A 308 9.47 5.10 13.25
C PRO A 308 9.22 4.32 11.95
N GLU A 309 9.67 3.07 11.89
CA GLU A 309 9.51 2.16 10.75
C GLU A 309 8.31 1.20 10.90
N ALA A 310 7.49 1.35 11.94
CA ALA A 310 6.36 0.46 12.17
C ALA A 310 5.31 0.55 11.05
N MET A 311 4.70 -0.61 10.74
CA MET A 311 3.61 -0.68 9.76
C MET A 311 2.34 0.01 10.31
N PRO A 312 1.44 0.52 9.44
CA PRO A 312 0.24 1.23 9.87
C PRO A 312 -0.56 0.53 10.98
N MET A 313 -0.85 -0.77 10.81
CA MET A 313 -1.63 -1.59 11.74
C MET A 313 -0.92 -1.92 13.06
N GLU A 314 0.38 -1.62 13.19
CA GLU A 314 1.10 -1.74 14.46
C GLU A 314 0.88 -0.53 15.38
N THR A 315 0.25 0.53 14.85
CA THR A 315 -0.06 1.77 15.58
C THR A 315 -1.46 1.74 16.19
N GLU A 316 -1.68 2.48 17.28
CA GLU A 316 -2.99 2.58 17.95
C GLU A 316 -4.01 3.48 17.24
N VAL A 317 -3.59 4.16 16.17
CA VAL A 317 -4.41 5.07 15.38
C VAL A 317 -4.80 4.47 14.02
N TYR A 318 -4.50 3.19 13.78
CA TYR A 318 -4.98 2.48 12.61
C TYR A 318 -6.49 2.29 12.64
N GLU A 319 -6.98 1.65 13.71
CA GLU A 319 -8.41 1.52 13.98
C GLU A 319 -8.95 2.75 14.71
N SER A 320 -10.25 2.98 14.55
CA SER A 320 -10.97 4.02 15.28
C SER A 320 -10.82 3.84 16.80
N PRO A 321 -10.73 4.92 17.60
CA PRO A 321 -10.81 4.81 19.06
C PRO A 321 -12.06 4.08 19.57
N TYR A 322 -13.12 4.01 18.76
CA TYR A 322 -14.38 3.35 19.08
C TYR A 322 -14.53 1.97 18.43
N ALA A 323 -13.43 1.36 17.94
CA ALA A 323 -13.44 0.00 17.40
C ALA A 323 -13.63 -1.06 18.50
N ASP A 324 -13.27 -0.75 19.75
CA ASP A 324 -13.58 -1.58 20.92
C ASP A 324 -15.09 -1.44 21.24
N PRO A 325 -15.90 -2.52 21.17
CA PRO A 325 -17.33 -2.46 21.49
C PRO A 325 -17.63 -2.02 22.94
N GLU A 326 -16.64 -2.13 23.83
CA GLU A 326 -16.77 -1.70 25.22
C GLU A 326 -16.44 -0.20 25.43
N GLU A 327 -15.86 0.48 24.43
CA GLU A 327 -15.71 1.94 24.41
C GLU A 327 -16.95 2.58 23.74
N MET A 328 -17.75 3.31 24.51
CA MET A 328 -18.97 3.92 23.98
C MET A 328 -18.66 5.11 23.08
N LYS A 329 -19.07 5.05 21.81
CA LYS A 329 -19.06 6.23 20.93
C LYS A 329 -20.02 7.29 21.50
N PRO A 330 -19.57 8.55 21.66
CA PRO A 330 -20.43 9.64 22.09
C PRO A 330 -21.69 9.74 21.22
N LYS A 331 -22.86 9.97 21.83
CA LYS A 331 -24.12 10.15 21.11
C LYS A 331 -24.18 11.45 20.30
N THR A 332 -23.32 12.41 20.67
CA THR A 332 -23.20 13.73 20.05
C THR A 332 -21.75 14.00 19.72
N VAL A 333 -21.49 14.95 18.82
CA VAL A 333 -20.13 15.40 18.52
C VAL A 333 -19.42 16.04 19.73
N HIS A 334 -20.17 16.54 20.71
CA HIS A 334 -19.63 17.17 21.91
C HIS A 334 -18.99 16.16 22.88
N LEU A 335 -17.80 16.50 23.35
CA LEU A 335 -17.01 15.80 24.35
C LEU A 335 -16.99 16.58 25.66
N ASP A 336 -16.90 15.85 26.76
CA ASP A 336 -16.76 16.45 28.09
C ASP A 336 -15.36 17.10 28.24
N ARG A 337 -15.35 18.37 28.63
CA ARG A 337 -14.12 19.14 28.86
C ARG A 337 -13.29 18.54 29.99
N GLU A 338 -13.91 17.96 31.02
CA GLU A 338 -13.21 17.38 32.16
C GLU A 338 -12.38 16.15 31.77
N GLN A 339 -12.76 15.48 30.69
CA GLN A 339 -12.05 14.33 30.14
C GLN A 339 -10.84 14.72 29.28
N LEU A 340 -10.65 16.01 28.97
CA LEU A 340 -9.57 16.50 28.10
C LEU A 340 -8.47 17.21 28.89
N ILE A 341 -7.24 16.70 28.82
CA ILE A 341 -6.07 17.31 29.47
C ILE A 341 -5.15 17.84 28.38
N LEU A 342 -4.85 19.14 28.39
CA LEU A 342 -3.96 19.76 27.42
C LEU A 342 -2.52 19.84 27.96
N GLU A 343 -1.56 19.37 27.17
CA GLU A 343 -0.14 19.49 27.50
C GLU A 343 0.35 20.93 27.26
N LYS A 344 1.43 21.32 27.96
CA LYS A 344 2.08 22.63 27.75
C LYS A 344 2.86 22.61 26.42
N GLY A 345 2.78 23.71 25.67
CA GLY A 345 3.45 23.87 24.38
C GLY A 345 2.52 23.67 23.19
N GLU A 346 2.89 24.28 22.07
CA GLU A 346 2.17 24.21 20.80
C GLU A 346 2.86 23.23 19.86
N LEU A 347 2.08 22.36 19.21
CA LEU A 347 2.57 21.52 18.12
C LEU A 347 2.70 22.33 16.83
N GLY A 348 1.86 23.35 16.67
CA GLY A 348 1.90 24.29 15.56
C GLY A 348 0.74 25.28 15.62
N SER A 349 0.82 26.32 14.81
CA SER A 349 -0.23 27.31 14.63
C SER A 349 -0.44 27.62 13.16
N GLY A 350 -1.66 28.01 12.81
CA GLY A 350 -2.07 28.30 11.43
C GLY A 350 -3.17 29.34 11.36
N ASN A 351 -3.75 29.49 10.16
CA ASN A 351 -4.80 30.47 9.92
C ASN A 351 -6.01 30.24 10.85
N PHE A 352 -6.38 28.98 11.05
CA PHE A 352 -7.56 28.53 11.78
C PHE A 352 -7.37 28.38 13.29
N GLY A 353 -6.17 28.64 13.83
CA GLY A 353 -5.92 28.50 15.27
C GLY A 353 -4.62 27.78 15.61
N THR A 354 -4.54 27.32 16.86
CA THR A 354 -3.35 26.70 17.44
C THR A 354 -3.62 25.24 17.76
N VAL A 355 -2.66 24.36 17.49
CA VAL A 355 -2.73 22.93 17.78
C VAL A 355 -1.84 22.61 18.98
N ARG A 356 -2.40 21.91 19.96
CA ARG A 356 -1.69 21.41 21.15
C ARG A 356 -1.82 19.91 21.28
N LYS A 357 -0.83 19.27 21.90
CA LYS A 357 -0.95 17.87 22.32
C LYS A 357 -1.85 17.81 23.56
N GLY A 358 -2.59 16.73 23.70
CA GLY A 358 -3.38 16.46 24.89
C GLY A 358 -3.60 14.97 25.09
N ILE A 359 -4.29 14.66 26.19
CA ILE A 359 -4.76 13.33 26.54
C ILE A 359 -6.28 13.40 26.69
N TYR A 360 -7.00 12.55 25.97
CA TYR A 360 -8.42 12.34 26.15
C TYR A 360 -8.68 11.07 26.98
N CYS A 361 -9.35 11.23 28.11
CA CYS A 361 -9.71 10.16 29.03
C CYS A 361 -11.00 9.49 28.56
N MET A 362 -10.86 8.31 27.93
CA MET A 362 -11.97 7.45 27.54
C MET A 362 -12.37 6.53 28.71
N THR A 363 -13.33 5.62 28.50
CA THR A 363 -13.85 4.78 29.58
C THR A 363 -12.81 3.78 30.08
N LYS A 364 -12.00 3.21 29.17
CA LYS A 364 -10.97 2.22 29.54
C LYS A 364 -9.55 2.71 29.33
N SER A 365 -9.38 3.77 28.56
CA SER A 365 -8.06 4.16 28.05
C SER A 365 -7.84 5.67 28.14
N LYS A 366 -6.57 6.07 28.13
CA LYS A 366 -6.15 7.46 27.97
C LYS A 366 -5.49 7.58 26.60
N LYS A 367 -6.13 8.31 25.68
CA LYS A 367 -5.67 8.40 24.29
C LYS A 367 -4.90 9.71 24.06
N PRO A 368 -3.67 9.67 23.52
CA PRO A 368 -3.01 10.86 23.02
C PRO A 368 -3.80 11.48 21.86
N VAL A 369 -4.01 12.79 21.91
CA VAL A 369 -4.81 13.55 20.95
C VAL A 369 -4.09 14.82 20.51
N ALA A 370 -4.41 15.27 19.30
CA ALA A 370 -4.12 16.61 18.84
C ALA A 370 -5.39 17.47 19.04
N VAL A 371 -5.26 18.62 19.69
CA VAL A 371 -6.37 19.53 19.96
C VAL A 371 -6.14 20.83 19.23
N LYS A 372 -6.98 21.11 18.24
CA LYS A 372 -6.98 22.39 17.51
C LYS A 372 -7.93 23.35 18.19
N ILE A 373 -7.35 24.39 18.79
CA ILE A 373 -8.05 25.48 19.47
C ILE A 373 -8.31 26.57 18.43
N LEU A 374 -9.58 26.78 18.11
CA LEU A 374 -10.04 27.75 17.12
C LEU A 374 -10.00 29.17 17.69
N LYS A 375 -9.95 30.19 16.82
CA LYS A 375 -9.86 31.60 17.24
C LYS A 375 -11.27 32.16 17.52
N ASN A 376 -11.37 33.07 18.47
CA ASN A 376 -12.64 33.72 18.87
C ASN A 376 -13.31 34.61 17.81
N GLU A 377 -12.65 34.86 16.67
CA GLU A 377 -13.24 35.60 15.54
C GLU A 377 -14.38 34.82 14.86
N ASP A 378 -14.51 33.51 15.14
CA ASP A 378 -15.53 32.60 14.60
C ASP A 378 -16.84 32.53 15.43
N ASN A 379 -17.04 33.44 16.40
CA ASN A 379 -18.21 33.46 17.31
C ASN A 379 -19.50 34.04 16.69
N ASP A 380 -19.55 34.26 15.37
CA ASP A 380 -20.82 34.51 14.67
C ASP A 380 -21.72 33.25 14.80
N PRO A 381 -22.94 33.35 15.35
CA PRO A 381 -23.85 32.21 15.50
C PRO A 381 -24.06 31.41 14.21
N ALA A 382 -24.09 32.06 13.04
CA ALA A 382 -24.28 31.39 11.76
C ALA A 382 -23.04 30.59 11.34
N VAL A 383 -21.84 31.14 11.56
CA VAL A 383 -20.56 30.46 11.31
C VAL A 383 -20.42 29.26 12.24
N LYS A 384 -20.76 29.45 13.53
CA LYS A 384 -20.76 28.37 14.52
C LYS A 384 -21.68 27.21 14.13
N GLU A 385 -22.90 27.50 13.67
CA GLU A 385 -23.84 26.45 13.23
C GLU A 385 -23.30 25.68 12.01
N GLU A 386 -22.73 26.37 11.03
CA GLU A 386 -22.11 25.77 9.85
C GLU A 386 -20.93 24.87 10.24
N MET A 387 -20.07 25.33 11.16
CA MET A 387 -18.95 24.56 11.70
C MET A 387 -19.40 23.32 12.48
N LEU A 388 -20.43 23.43 13.32
CA LEU A 388 -20.99 22.28 14.05
C LEU A 388 -21.58 21.26 13.09
N ARG A 389 -22.23 21.69 12.01
CA ARG A 389 -22.76 20.81 10.97
C ARG A 389 -21.63 20.05 10.27
N GLU A 390 -20.56 20.74 9.89
CA GLU A 390 -19.37 20.11 9.31
C GLU A 390 -18.69 19.14 10.28
N ALA A 391 -18.57 19.52 11.56
CA ALA A 391 -17.99 18.68 12.59
C ALA A 391 -18.76 17.36 12.78
N ASN A 392 -20.10 17.39 12.71
CA ASN A 392 -20.92 16.17 12.78
C ASN A 392 -20.65 15.23 11.60
N VAL A 393 -20.46 15.75 10.38
CA VAL A 393 -20.10 14.92 9.22
C VAL A 393 -18.69 14.37 9.38
N MET A 394 -17.73 15.21 9.79
CA MET A 394 -16.35 14.80 10.01
C MET A 394 -16.19 13.70 11.06
N GLN A 395 -17.03 13.66 12.11
CA GLN A 395 -17.02 12.61 13.13
C GLN A 395 -17.54 11.25 12.62
N GLN A 396 -18.26 11.25 11.49
CA GLN A 396 -18.75 10.02 10.84
C GLN A 396 -17.70 9.40 9.92
N LEU A 397 -16.73 10.21 9.45
CA LEU A 397 -15.64 9.73 8.61
C LEU A 397 -14.72 8.80 9.41
N ASP A 398 -14.60 7.57 8.95
CA ASP A 398 -13.77 6.53 9.55
C ASP A 398 -12.96 5.83 8.45
N ASN A 399 -11.70 6.25 8.33
CA ASN A 399 -10.73 5.61 7.45
C ASN A 399 -9.34 5.65 8.12
N PRO A 400 -8.51 4.61 7.98
CA PRO A 400 -7.16 4.64 8.55
C PRO A 400 -6.31 5.79 8.00
N TYR A 401 -6.49 6.20 6.75
CA TYR A 401 -5.65 7.21 6.11
C TYR A 401 -6.15 8.66 6.26
N ILE A 402 -7.08 8.90 7.18
CA ILE A 402 -7.46 10.24 7.64
C ILE A 402 -7.17 10.39 9.13
N VAL A 403 -6.87 11.61 9.55
CA VAL A 403 -6.84 12.01 10.96
C VAL A 403 -8.29 12.10 11.41
N ARG A 404 -8.74 11.09 12.17
CA ARG A 404 -10.14 11.05 12.59
C ARG A 404 -10.43 12.16 13.58
N MET A 405 -11.61 12.77 13.44
CA MET A 405 -12.17 13.61 14.48
C MET A 405 -12.78 12.72 15.57
N ILE A 406 -12.31 12.88 16.80
CA ILE A 406 -12.88 12.22 17.98
C ILE A 406 -14.16 12.95 18.40
N GLY A 407 -14.10 14.27 18.45
CA GLY A 407 -15.24 15.14 18.69
C GLY A 407 -14.82 16.59 18.91
N ILE A 408 -15.75 17.39 19.41
CA ILE A 408 -15.53 18.80 19.74
C ILE A 408 -15.66 19.04 21.23
N CYS A 409 -14.89 19.98 21.76
CA CYS A 409 -15.03 20.43 23.13
C CYS A 409 -15.28 21.93 23.14
N GLU A 410 -16.37 22.36 23.78
CA GLU A 410 -16.72 23.76 23.93
C GLU A 410 -16.35 24.22 25.34
N ALA A 411 -15.41 25.15 25.43
CA ALA A 411 -15.00 25.79 26.69
C ALA A 411 -14.70 27.27 26.41
N GLU A 412 -13.55 27.78 26.88
CA GLU A 412 -13.11 29.16 26.60
C GLU A 412 -12.98 29.46 25.09
N ASN A 413 -12.63 28.44 24.30
CA ASN A 413 -12.63 28.46 22.84
C ASN A 413 -13.18 27.12 22.34
N LEU A 414 -13.70 27.09 21.11
CA LEU A 414 -14.09 25.84 20.46
C LEU A 414 -12.83 25.02 20.12
N MET A 415 -12.83 23.75 20.50
CA MET A 415 -11.70 22.84 20.33
C MET A 415 -12.10 21.63 19.50
N LEU A 416 -11.31 21.31 18.49
CA LEU A 416 -11.44 20.07 17.72
C LEU A 416 -10.46 19.04 18.27
N VAL A 417 -10.96 17.91 18.76
CA VAL A 417 -10.15 16.81 19.32
C VAL A 417 -9.96 15.75 18.25
N MET A 418 -8.71 15.44 17.92
CA MET A 418 -8.32 14.63 16.76
C MET A 418 -7.28 13.58 17.15
N GLU A 419 -7.13 12.55 16.31
CA GLU A 419 -6.00 11.62 16.41
C GLU A 419 -4.65 12.36 16.33
N LEU A 420 -3.67 11.90 17.11
CA LEU A 420 -2.32 12.45 17.10
C LEU A 420 -1.46 11.74 16.04
N ALA A 421 -0.76 12.53 15.21
CA ALA A 421 0.26 12.07 14.28
C ALA A 421 1.60 12.77 14.61
N GLU A 422 2.49 12.07 15.31
CA GLU A 422 3.61 12.70 16.03
C GLU A 422 4.77 13.16 15.15
N LEU A 423 4.95 12.59 13.95
CA LEU A 423 6.03 12.99 13.05
C LEU A 423 5.73 14.29 12.27
N GLY A 424 4.51 14.82 12.44
CA GLY A 424 4.10 16.09 11.86
C GLY A 424 3.95 16.02 10.34
N PRO A 425 4.00 17.17 9.64
CA PRO A 425 3.55 17.23 8.25
C PRO A 425 4.60 16.76 7.25
N LEU A 426 4.13 16.06 6.21
CA LEU A 426 4.92 15.37 5.17
C LEU A 426 6.02 16.24 4.58
N HIS A 427 5.71 17.46 4.13
CA HIS A 427 6.71 18.35 3.53
C HIS A 427 7.91 18.64 4.45
N LYS A 428 7.68 18.90 5.74
CA LYS A 428 8.76 19.16 6.72
C LYS A 428 9.51 17.88 7.04
N PHE A 429 8.82 16.74 7.08
CA PHE A 429 9.46 15.45 7.30
C PHE A 429 10.42 15.11 6.17
N LEU A 430 10.00 15.24 4.91
CA LEU A 430 10.84 14.95 3.73
C LEU A 430 12.04 15.90 3.62
N GLN A 431 11.86 17.20 3.89
CA GLN A 431 12.96 18.17 3.92
C GLN A 431 14.06 17.79 4.94
N LYS A 432 13.68 17.18 6.06
CA LYS A 432 14.61 16.74 7.11
C LYS A 432 15.18 15.35 6.86
N ASN A 433 14.54 14.55 6.01
CA ASN A 433 14.86 13.15 5.78
C ASN A 433 15.07 12.88 4.29
N MET A 434 16.13 13.44 3.72
CA MET A 434 16.47 13.28 2.30
C MET A 434 16.85 11.83 1.93
N GLN A 435 17.07 10.95 2.92
CA GLN A 435 17.32 9.53 2.74
C GLN A 435 16.07 8.70 2.41
N ILE A 436 14.87 9.28 2.50
CA ILE A 436 13.62 8.61 2.17
C ILE A 436 13.62 8.22 0.70
N THR A 437 13.34 6.94 0.42
CA THR A 437 13.38 6.40 -0.94
C THR A 437 12.11 6.78 -1.72
N THR A 438 12.23 6.84 -3.04
CA THR A 438 11.10 7.03 -3.96
C THR A 438 9.97 6.02 -3.71
N LYS A 439 10.31 4.77 -3.37
CA LYS A 439 9.33 3.73 -3.02
C LYS A 439 8.53 4.09 -1.77
N ASN A 440 9.18 4.62 -0.74
CA ASN A 440 8.49 5.05 0.48
C ASN A 440 7.65 6.32 0.25
N ILE A 441 8.12 7.27 -0.56
CA ILE A 441 7.27 8.42 -0.97
C ILE A 441 6.02 7.92 -1.70
N THR A 442 6.18 6.97 -2.63
CA THR A 442 5.09 6.35 -3.40
C THR A 442 4.08 5.66 -2.48
N GLU A 443 4.54 4.93 -1.48
CA GLU A 443 3.69 4.33 -0.43
C GLU A 443 2.86 5.39 0.31
N LEU A 444 3.49 6.48 0.76
CA LEU A 444 2.81 7.53 1.51
C LEU A 444 1.77 8.27 0.65
N VAL A 445 2.08 8.59 -0.61
CA VAL A 445 1.08 9.22 -1.50
C VAL A 445 -0.01 8.25 -1.93
N HIS A 446 0.27 6.94 -2.00
CA HIS A 446 -0.76 5.91 -2.21
C HIS A 446 -1.76 5.88 -1.06
N GLN A 447 -1.30 5.94 0.19
CA GLN A 447 -2.16 6.07 1.37
C GLN A 447 -3.02 7.33 1.33
N VAL A 448 -2.45 8.47 0.91
CA VAL A 448 -3.22 9.71 0.70
C VAL A 448 -4.30 9.51 -0.38
N SER A 449 -3.99 8.82 -1.48
CA SER A 449 -5.01 8.54 -2.51
C SER A 449 -6.15 7.64 -2.01
N LEU A 450 -5.85 6.67 -1.12
CA LEU A 450 -6.87 5.84 -0.47
C LEU A 450 -7.79 6.67 0.44
N GLY A 451 -7.20 7.55 1.26
CA GLY A 451 -7.98 8.46 2.10
C GLY A 451 -8.84 9.42 1.27
N MET A 452 -8.31 9.99 0.18
CA MET A 452 -9.08 10.89 -0.69
C MET A 452 -10.17 10.17 -1.50
N LYS A 453 -9.93 8.93 -1.93
CA LYS A 453 -10.96 8.07 -2.52
C LYS A 453 -12.12 7.86 -1.55
N TYR A 454 -11.81 7.54 -0.29
CA TYR A 454 -12.82 7.41 0.75
C TYR A 454 -13.62 8.72 0.96
N LEU A 455 -12.95 9.87 0.98
CA LEU A 455 -13.63 11.16 1.09
C LEU A 455 -14.54 11.45 -0.11
N GLU A 456 -14.09 11.12 -1.33
CA GLU A 456 -14.88 11.23 -2.56
C GLU A 456 -16.14 10.35 -2.50
N GLU A 457 -16.02 9.09 -2.05
CA GLU A 457 -17.14 8.16 -1.87
C GLU A 457 -18.15 8.63 -0.81
N ASN A 458 -17.71 9.46 0.14
CA ASN A 458 -18.54 10.07 1.18
C ASN A 458 -19.00 11.51 0.83
N ASN A 459 -18.85 11.94 -0.43
CA ASN A 459 -19.23 13.27 -0.91
C ASN A 459 -18.64 14.42 -0.07
N PHE A 460 -17.39 14.24 0.38
CA PHE A 460 -16.70 15.17 1.27
C PHE A 460 -15.52 15.82 0.54
N VAL A 461 -15.61 17.14 0.33
CA VAL A 461 -14.57 17.91 -0.38
C VAL A 461 -13.60 18.51 0.63
N HIS A 462 -12.30 18.24 0.47
CA HIS A 462 -11.25 18.66 1.39
C HIS A 462 -10.91 20.15 1.25
N ARG A 463 -10.79 20.67 0.03
CA ARG A 463 -10.54 22.11 -0.28
C ARG A 463 -9.21 22.68 0.18
N ASP A 464 -8.37 21.91 0.85
CA ASP A 464 -7.02 22.32 1.29
C ASP A 464 -6.03 21.14 1.28
N LEU A 465 -6.17 20.22 0.33
CA LEU A 465 -5.27 19.09 0.23
C LEU A 465 -3.86 19.56 -0.19
N ALA A 466 -2.87 19.32 0.67
CA ALA A 466 -1.48 19.74 0.46
C ALA A 466 -0.53 18.93 1.37
N ALA A 467 0.77 18.90 1.08
CA ALA A 467 1.76 18.18 1.89
C ALA A 467 1.94 18.75 3.32
N ARG A 468 1.42 19.96 3.59
CA ARG A 468 1.30 20.51 4.97
C ARG A 468 0.17 19.88 5.78
N ASN A 469 -0.84 19.34 5.10
CA ASN A 469 -2.05 18.76 5.68
C ASN A 469 -2.03 17.23 5.58
N VAL A 470 -0.94 16.63 5.12
CA VAL A 470 -0.65 15.20 5.32
C VAL A 470 0.27 15.07 6.51
N LEU A 471 -0.19 14.41 7.58
CA LEU A 471 0.58 14.17 8.80
C LEU A 471 1.08 12.73 8.82
N LEU A 472 2.27 12.53 9.38
CA LEU A 472 2.88 11.22 9.50
C LEU A 472 2.74 10.69 10.93
N VAL A 473 2.21 9.48 11.04
CA VAL A 473 2.22 8.68 12.28
C VAL A 473 3.56 7.95 12.39
N THR A 474 3.99 7.33 11.29
CA THR A 474 5.30 6.68 11.12
C THR A 474 5.86 7.04 9.74
N GLN A 475 7.09 6.65 9.43
CA GLN A 475 7.68 6.82 8.10
C GLN A 475 6.93 6.03 7.02
N HIS A 476 6.11 5.05 7.40
CA HIS A 476 5.29 4.23 6.51
C HIS A 476 3.79 4.45 6.70
N TYR A 477 3.38 5.53 7.39
CA TYR A 477 1.96 5.78 7.66
C TYR A 477 1.59 7.27 7.64
N ALA A 478 0.96 7.68 6.55
CA ALA A 478 0.38 8.99 6.33
C ALA A 478 -1.12 9.05 6.64
N LYS A 479 -1.55 10.19 7.16
CA LYS A 479 -2.96 10.54 7.38
C LYS A 479 -3.26 11.94 6.86
N ILE A 480 -4.38 12.09 6.17
CA ILE A 480 -4.90 13.37 5.70
C ILE A 480 -5.52 14.12 6.88
N SER A 481 -5.24 15.40 7.01
CA SER A 481 -5.65 16.23 8.15
C SER A 481 -6.17 17.60 7.70
N ASP A 482 -6.56 18.40 8.68
CA ASP A 482 -6.98 19.80 8.53
C ASP A 482 -8.09 20.01 7.50
N PHE A 483 -9.24 19.43 7.81
CA PHE A 483 -10.51 19.68 7.13
C PHE A 483 -11.15 21.02 7.52
N GLY A 484 -10.39 21.98 8.06
CA GLY A 484 -10.91 23.27 8.54
C GLY A 484 -11.45 24.20 7.45
N LEU A 485 -11.25 23.84 6.18
CA LEU A 485 -11.88 24.46 5.01
C LEU A 485 -12.81 23.50 4.27
N SER A 486 -13.00 22.28 4.75
CA SER A 486 -13.75 21.25 4.04
C SER A 486 -15.23 21.56 3.97
N LYS A 487 -15.94 20.86 3.08
CA LYS A 487 -17.38 20.98 2.98
C LYS A 487 -18.00 19.63 2.66
N ALA A 488 -19.02 19.26 3.43
CA ALA A 488 -19.93 18.18 3.07
C ALA A 488 -20.89 18.68 1.98
N LEU A 489 -20.99 17.94 0.87
CA LEU A 489 -21.95 18.21 -0.18
C LEU A 489 -23.27 17.48 0.14
N THR A 490 -24.39 18.08 -0.28
CA THR A 490 -25.68 17.36 -0.27
C THR A 490 -25.73 16.38 -1.44
N VAL A 491 -26.62 15.38 -1.38
CA VAL A 491 -26.75 14.35 -2.43
C VAL A 491 -27.11 14.95 -3.80
N GLU A 492 -27.72 16.14 -3.81
CA GLU A 492 -28.12 16.85 -5.03
C GLU A 492 -27.02 17.77 -5.59
N GLU A 493 -25.92 18.00 -4.86
CA GLU A 493 -24.85 18.93 -5.20
C GLU A 493 -23.56 18.20 -5.60
N ASN A 494 -23.07 18.44 -6.83
CA ASN A 494 -21.79 17.90 -7.29
C ASN A 494 -20.59 18.83 -7.01
N TYR A 495 -20.84 20.03 -6.49
CA TYR A 495 -19.80 21.00 -6.13
C TYR A 495 -20.32 22.03 -5.11
N TYR A 496 -19.41 22.58 -4.32
CA TYR A 496 -19.64 23.72 -3.42
C TYR A 496 -19.21 25.02 -4.10
N LYS A 497 -20.02 26.08 -4.00
CA LYS A 497 -19.68 27.42 -4.46
C LYS A 497 -19.46 28.37 -3.28
N ALA A 498 -18.23 28.86 -3.11
CA ALA A 498 -17.94 29.79 -2.01
C ALA A 498 -18.58 31.18 -2.25
N LYS A 499 -18.97 31.86 -1.17
CA LYS A 499 -19.65 33.17 -1.20
C LYS A 499 -18.72 34.39 -1.40
N GLY A 500 -17.39 34.22 -1.42
CA GLY A 500 -16.43 35.33 -1.62
C GLY A 500 -14.94 34.95 -1.57
N HIS A 501 -14.07 35.96 -1.73
CA HIS A 501 -12.59 35.83 -1.67
C HIS A 501 -12.09 35.81 -0.21
N GLY A 502 -11.60 34.67 0.27
CA GLY A 502 -10.87 34.50 1.54
C GLY A 502 -9.36 34.39 1.34
N LYS A 503 -8.59 34.14 2.42
CA LYS A 503 -7.15 33.83 2.37
C LYS A 503 -6.93 32.42 1.83
N TRP A 504 -7.07 32.26 0.52
CA TRP A 504 -7.02 30.96 -0.15
C TRP A 504 -5.58 30.51 -0.51
N PRO A 505 -5.25 29.22 -0.39
CA PRO A 505 -3.97 28.65 -0.82
C PRO A 505 -3.94 28.46 -2.34
N VAL A 506 -3.91 29.57 -3.08
CA VAL A 506 -4.06 29.67 -4.55
C VAL A 506 -3.22 28.64 -5.34
N LYS A 507 -2.02 28.33 -4.87
CA LYS A 507 -1.08 27.42 -5.58
C LYS A 507 -1.53 25.95 -5.63
N TRP A 508 -2.46 25.54 -4.78
CA TRP A 508 -3.02 24.19 -4.80
C TRP A 508 -4.36 24.12 -5.51
N TYR A 509 -4.95 25.26 -5.85
CA TYR A 509 -6.32 25.30 -6.36
C TYR A 509 -6.39 25.03 -7.84
N ALA A 510 -7.43 24.28 -8.21
CA ALA A 510 -7.78 24.05 -9.59
C ALA A 510 -8.28 25.35 -10.25
N PRO A 511 -8.15 25.50 -11.58
CA PRO A 511 -8.58 26.70 -12.30
C PRO A 511 -10.04 27.09 -12.01
N GLU A 512 -10.94 26.11 -11.92
CA GLU A 512 -12.35 26.35 -11.63
C GLU A 512 -12.62 26.87 -10.20
N CYS A 513 -11.74 26.56 -9.24
CA CYS A 513 -11.79 27.14 -7.89
C CYS A 513 -11.37 28.61 -7.91
N LEU A 514 -10.35 28.93 -8.71
CA LEU A 514 -9.80 30.29 -8.81
C LEU A 514 -10.74 31.23 -9.58
N ASN A 515 -11.34 30.73 -10.66
CA ASN A 515 -12.18 31.53 -11.55
C ASN A 515 -13.63 31.61 -11.09
N TYR A 516 -14.17 30.53 -10.52
CA TYR A 516 -15.60 30.39 -10.27
C TYR A 516 -15.95 29.99 -8.83
N PHE A 517 -14.96 29.83 -7.95
CA PHE A 517 -15.11 29.34 -6.58
C PHE A 517 -15.82 28.00 -6.47
N ARG A 518 -15.69 27.15 -7.50
CA ARG A 518 -16.29 25.81 -7.53
C ARG A 518 -15.33 24.79 -6.96
N PHE A 519 -15.70 24.18 -5.84
CA PHE A 519 -14.94 23.15 -5.15
C PHE A 519 -15.66 21.81 -5.26
N SER A 520 -14.94 20.77 -5.64
CA SER A 520 -15.44 19.40 -5.82
C SER A 520 -14.32 18.39 -5.58
N SER A 521 -14.64 17.09 -5.51
CA SER A 521 -13.61 16.05 -5.46
C SER A 521 -12.63 16.15 -6.63
N LYS A 522 -13.08 16.57 -7.82
CA LYS A 522 -12.21 16.85 -8.97
C LYS A 522 -11.22 17.99 -8.71
N SER A 523 -11.61 19.02 -7.96
CA SER A 523 -10.67 20.08 -7.55
C SER A 523 -9.65 19.59 -6.51
N ASP A 524 -10.03 18.63 -5.66
CA ASP A 524 -9.08 17.98 -4.75
C ASP A 524 -8.10 17.08 -5.52
N VAL A 525 -8.51 16.45 -6.63
CA VAL A 525 -7.60 15.71 -7.52
C VAL A 525 -6.50 16.62 -8.08
N TRP A 526 -6.83 17.85 -8.46
CA TRP A 526 -5.81 18.83 -8.87
C TRP A 526 -4.83 19.13 -7.72
N SER A 527 -5.37 19.36 -6.53
CA SER A 527 -4.61 19.63 -5.31
C SER A 527 -3.69 18.45 -4.97
N PHE A 528 -4.16 17.22 -5.18
CA PHE A 528 -3.38 15.99 -5.03
C PHE A 528 -2.19 15.94 -5.99
N GLY A 529 -2.35 16.35 -7.25
CA GLY A 529 -1.23 16.48 -8.19
C GLY A 529 -0.14 17.44 -7.69
N VAL A 530 -0.54 18.58 -7.09
CA VAL A 530 0.40 19.52 -6.47
C VAL A 530 1.07 18.91 -5.23
N LEU A 531 0.32 18.20 -4.39
CA LEU A 531 0.84 17.46 -3.23
C LEU A 531 1.85 16.40 -3.63
N MET A 532 1.58 15.62 -4.69
CA MET A 532 2.53 14.66 -5.24
C MET A 532 3.81 15.36 -5.67
N TRP A 533 3.72 16.50 -6.37
CA TRP A 533 4.89 17.29 -6.74
C TRP A 533 5.69 17.74 -5.51
N GLU A 534 5.02 18.20 -4.44
CA GLU A 534 5.67 18.52 -3.16
C GLU A 534 6.38 17.30 -2.57
N ALA A 535 5.74 16.13 -2.58
CA ALA A 535 6.30 14.90 -2.02
C ALA A 535 7.56 14.45 -2.78
N PHE A 536 7.48 14.32 -4.11
CA PHE A 536 8.61 13.89 -4.95
C PHE A 536 9.72 14.95 -5.09
N SER A 537 9.44 16.22 -4.77
CA SER A 537 10.45 17.28 -4.67
C SER A 537 11.05 17.42 -3.26
N PHE A 538 10.77 16.47 -2.36
CA PHE A 538 11.22 16.48 -0.96
C PHE A 538 10.77 17.72 -0.18
N GLY A 539 9.49 18.09 -0.36
CA GLY A 539 8.83 19.17 0.35
C GLY A 539 9.16 20.57 -0.18
N GLN A 540 9.63 20.72 -1.41
CA GLN A 540 9.84 22.05 -1.99
C GLN A 540 8.51 22.81 -2.15
N LYS A 541 8.60 24.15 -2.13
CA LYS A 541 7.43 25.00 -2.35
C LYS A 541 7.03 24.96 -3.83
N PRO A 542 5.75 24.65 -4.17
CA PRO A 542 5.30 24.65 -5.55
C PRO A 542 5.34 26.06 -6.14
N TYR A 543 5.59 26.15 -7.46
CA TYR A 543 5.69 27.40 -8.20
C TYR A 543 6.62 28.42 -7.50
N LYS A 544 7.84 27.98 -7.14
CA LYS A 544 8.79 28.79 -6.38
C LYS A 544 9.06 30.12 -7.08
N GLY A 545 8.96 31.22 -6.34
CA GLY A 545 9.17 32.58 -6.88
C GLY A 545 7.94 33.22 -7.53
N MET A 546 6.90 32.46 -7.87
CA MET A 546 5.70 32.98 -8.51
C MET A 546 4.63 33.40 -7.50
N LYS A 547 3.94 34.51 -7.81
CA LYS A 547 2.72 35.00 -7.15
C LYS A 547 1.48 34.29 -7.72
N GLY A 548 0.35 34.37 -7.01
CA GLY A 548 -0.89 33.70 -7.41
C GLY A 548 -1.35 34.01 -8.84
N ASN A 549 -1.33 35.29 -9.24
CA ASN A 549 -1.73 35.70 -10.59
C ASN A 549 -0.81 35.16 -11.69
N GLU A 550 0.51 35.06 -11.40
CA GLU A 550 1.48 34.51 -12.35
C GLU A 550 1.24 32.99 -12.54
N VAL A 551 0.88 32.29 -11.46
CA VAL A 551 0.52 30.87 -11.52
C VAL A 551 -0.74 30.65 -12.35
N ILE A 552 -1.77 31.50 -12.19
CA ILE A 552 -3.00 31.44 -12.99
C ILE A 552 -2.68 31.60 -14.48
N GLN A 553 -1.93 32.65 -14.84
CA GLN A 553 -1.54 32.91 -16.23
C GLN A 553 -0.74 31.76 -16.84
N MET A 554 0.21 31.19 -16.09
CA MET A 554 0.97 30.00 -16.51
C MET A 554 0.04 28.83 -16.82
N ILE A 555 -0.91 28.54 -15.93
CA ILE A 555 -1.85 27.42 -16.09
C ILE A 555 -2.77 27.64 -17.30
N GLU A 556 -3.25 28.87 -17.53
CA GLU A 556 -4.07 29.27 -18.67
C GLU A 556 -3.35 29.13 -20.01
N ARG A 557 -2.02 29.32 -20.04
CA ARG A 557 -1.18 29.03 -21.22
C ARG A 557 -0.95 27.54 -21.46
N GLY A 558 -1.49 26.66 -20.61
CA GLY A 558 -1.29 25.22 -20.69
C GLY A 558 0.03 24.73 -20.08
N GLU A 559 0.83 25.63 -19.51
CA GLU A 559 2.09 25.28 -18.84
C GLU A 559 1.82 24.60 -17.49
N ARG A 560 2.73 23.73 -17.05
CA ARG A 560 2.68 23.01 -15.76
C ARG A 560 4.05 23.01 -15.09
N MET A 561 4.12 22.69 -13.79
CA MET A 561 5.40 22.53 -13.10
C MET A 561 6.23 21.42 -13.75
N GLU A 562 7.55 21.61 -13.81
CA GLU A 562 8.49 20.60 -14.29
C GLU A 562 8.53 19.37 -13.39
N ALA A 563 8.95 18.23 -13.94
CA ALA A 563 9.13 17.00 -13.18
C ALA A 563 10.18 17.18 -12.08
N PRO A 564 9.91 16.80 -10.82
CA PRO A 564 10.94 16.80 -9.78
C PRO A 564 12.11 15.89 -10.15
N HIS A 565 13.32 16.25 -9.68
CA HIS A 565 14.51 15.44 -9.91
C HIS A 565 14.33 14.01 -9.35
N ALA A 566 14.67 13.00 -10.15
CA ALA A 566 14.51 11.57 -9.82
C ALA A 566 13.06 11.12 -9.55
N CYS A 567 12.06 11.91 -9.93
CA CYS A 567 10.66 11.47 -9.97
C CYS A 567 10.46 10.44 -11.09
N PRO A 568 9.83 9.28 -10.82
CA PRO A 568 9.50 8.33 -11.87
C PRO A 568 8.59 8.98 -12.93
N PRO A 569 8.81 8.73 -14.24
CA PRO A 569 7.98 9.28 -15.31
C PRO A 569 6.49 8.98 -15.12
N GLU A 570 6.15 7.77 -14.68
CA GLU A 570 4.77 7.34 -14.42
C GLU A 570 4.09 8.18 -13.32
N MET A 571 4.85 8.63 -12.32
CA MET A 571 4.35 9.50 -11.26
C MET A 571 4.15 10.93 -11.76
N TYR A 572 5.04 11.43 -12.61
CA TYR A 572 4.87 12.75 -13.21
C TYR A 572 3.69 12.78 -14.20
N GLU A 573 3.51 11.74 -15.01
CA GLU A 573 2.33 11.63 -15.87
C GLU A 573 1.03 11.55 -15.06
N LEU A 574 1.03 10.88 -13.90
CA LEU A 574 -0.12 10.93 -12.99
C LEU A 574 -0.36 12.35 -12.44
N MET A 575 0.69 13.12 -12.10
CA MET A 575 0.55 14.53 -11.72
C MET A 575 -0.06 15.36 -12.85
N ARG A 576 0.41 15.17 -14.10
CA ARG A 576 -0.12 15.87 -15.28
C ARG A 576 -1.58 15.53 -15.53
N LEU A 577 -1.97 14.26 -15.36
CA LEU A 577 -3.35 13.82 -15.44
C LEU A 577 -4.23 14.50 -14.38
N CYS A 578 -3.72 14.64 -13.15
CA CYS A 578 -4.38 15.42 -12.09
C CYS A 578 -4.54 16.91 -12.47
N TRP A 579 -3.58 17.47 -13.22
CA TRP A 579 -3.62 18.85 -13.71
C TRP A 579 -4.32 19.05 -15.06
N THR A 580 -5.24 18.14 -15.41
CA THR A 580 -6.16 18.32 -16.54
C THR A 580 -7.03 19.56 -16.30
N TYR A 581 -6.99 20.53 -17.22
CA TYR A 581 -7.62 21.83 -17.03
C TYR A 581 -9.14 21.72 -16.90
N ASN A 582 -9.79 20.99 -17.82
CA ASN A 582 -11.22 20.75 -17.79
C ASN A 582 -11.58 19.73 -16.68
N SER A 583 -12.38 20.15 -15.70
CA SER A 583 -12.78 19.32 -14.55
C SER A 583 -13.55 18.05 -14.94
N GLU A 584 -14.28 18.08 -16.05
CA GLU A 584 -15.04 16.91 -16.53
C GLU A 584 -14.13 15.81 -17.07
N GLN A 585 -13.02 16.20 -17.70
CA GLN A 585 -12.01 15.27 -18.25
C GLN A 585 -10.99 14.83 -17.20
N ARG A 586 -10.83 15.60 -16.11
CA ARG A 586 -9.97 15.24 -14.98
C ARG A 586 -10.53 13.98 -14.30
N PRO A 587 -9.69 12.98 -13.96
CA PRO A 587 -10.17 11.77 -13.29
C PRO A 587 -10.69 12.08 -11.87
N GLY A 588 -11.50 11.17 -11.32
CA GLY A 588 -11.78 11.11 -9.88
C GLY A 588 -10.67 10.37 -9.12
N PHE A 589 -10.82 10.22 -7.81
CA PHE A 589 -9.82 9.53 -6.99
C PHE A 589 -9.78 8.01 -7.20
N THR A 590 -10.88 7.38 -7.61
CA THR A 590 -10.87 5.94 -7.92
C THR A 590 -9.85 5.57 -9.02
N PRO A 591 -9.87 6.18 -10.23
CA PRO A 591 -8.82 5.93 -11.23
C PRO A 591 -7.42 6.34 -10.78
N VAL A 592 -7.28 7.41 -10.00
CA VAL A 592 -5.99 7.88 -9.49
C VAL A 592 -5.37 6.86 -8.52
N GLU A 593 -6.15 6.37 -7.56
CA GLU A 593 -5.70 5.34 -6.59
C GLU A 593 -5.30 4.06 -7.31
N LEU A 594 -6.09 3.61 -8.30
CA LEU A 594 -5.79 2.39 -9.07
C LEU A 594 -4.47 2.50 -9.83
N LYS A 595 -4.21 3.63 -10.50
CA LYS A 595 -2.95 3.87 -11.22
C LYS A 595 -1.77 3.94 -10.27
N LEU A 596 -1.91 4.66 -9.17
CA LEU A 596 -0.86 4.80 -8.17
C LEU A 596 -0.56 3.46 -7.49
N ARG A 597 -1.59 2.66 -7.16
CA ARG A 597 -1.46 1.31 -6.62
C ARG A 597 -0.77 0.37 -7.60
N GLY A 598 -1.14 0.42 -8.89
CA GLY A 598 -0.53 -0.37 -9.94
C GLY A 598 0.98 -0.14 -10.01
N PHE A 599 1.40 1.13 -10.04
CA PHE A 599 2.82 1.49 -10.02
C PHE A 599 3.50 1.08 -8.71
N TYR A 600 2.90 1.38 -7.56
CA TYR A 600 3.46 1.06 -6.24
C TYR A 600 3.72 -0.44 -6.04
N TYR A 601 2.81 -1.30 -6.51
CA TYR A 601 2.97 -2.76 -6.43
C TYR A 601 4.02 -3.31 -7.40
N ASP A 602 4.31 -2.56 -8.47
CA ASP A 602 5.24 -3.00 -9.50
C ASP A 602 6.70 -2.75 -9.12
N ILE A 603 6.97 -1.69 -8.35
CA ILE A 603 8.31 -1.26 -7.90
C ILE A 603 8.77 -1.87 -6.57
#